data_AF-A0A7S1EEX7-F1
#
_entry.id   AF-A0A7S1EEX7-F1
#
_cell.length_a   1.000
_cell.length_b   1.000
_cell.length_c   1.000
_cell.angle_alpha   90.00
_cell.angle_beta   90.00
_cell.angle_gamma   90.00
#
_symmetry.space_group_name_H-M   'P 1'
#
loop_
_entity.id
_entity.type
_entity.pdbx_description
1 polymer ?
#
loop_
_entity_poly.entity_id
_entity_poly.type
_entity_poly.pdbx_seq_one_letter_code
_entity_poly.pdbx_strand_id
1 'polypeptide(L)'
;DWGMGMPLAVRHIESMIRMSEACARIHLRSTVRDEDVNFGIRVMLESFISSQKFGVQRALTKQFSKYLTFSKDNDELLFYLLQQQFRDEAQFARSKNRLLLSQSDEHPVRVAVRDLEQRAKELEV
;
A
#
# COMPACT_ATOMS: atom_id res chain seq x y z
N ASP A 1 -34.49 3.12 3.37
CA ASP A 1 -33.97 2.34 4.53
C ASP A 1 -32.82 1.45 4.13
N TRP A 2 -31.59 1.92 4.36
CA TRP A 2 -30.41 1.09 4.22
C TRP A 2 -30.24 0.28 5.51
N GLY A 3 -30.55 -1.02 5.47
CA GLY A 3 -30.28 -1.98 6.56
C GLY A 3 -28.80 -2.23 6.85
N MET A 4 -27.95 -1.22 6.65
CA MET A 4 -26.50 -1.24 6.85
C MET A 4 -26.15 -0.82 8.28
N GLY A 5 -26.42 -1.67 9.27
CA GLY A 5 -25.87 -1.50 10.62
C GLY A 5 -26.10 -0.12 11.26
N MET A 6 -25.33 0.19 12.31
CA MET A 6 -25.36 1.50 12.97
C MET A 6 -24.71 2.55 12.05
N PRO A 7 -25.37 3.68 11.74
CA PRO A 7 -24.83 4.70 10.87
C PRO A 7 -23.58 5.35 11.46
N LEU A 8 -22.73 5.93 10.61
CA LEU A 8 -21.59 6.72 11.04
C LEU A 8 -22.08 7.92 11.87
N ALA A 9 -21.62 8.01 13.12
CA ALA A 9 -21.95 9.09 14.04
C ALA A 9 -20.87 10.17 14.06
N VAL A 10 -21.21 11.35 14.62
CA VAL A 10 -20.30 12.50 14.76
C VAL A 10 -18.97 12.12 15.43
N ARG A 11 -19.00 11.21 16.41
CA ARG A 11 -17.80 10.69 17.08
C ARG A 11 -16.79 10.05 16.12
N HIS A 12 -17.24 9.45 15.01
CA HIS A 12 -16.33 8.84 14.03
C HIS A 12 -15.63 9.90 13.18
N ILE A 13 -16.30 11.02 12.91
CA ILE A 13 -15.70 12.18 12.24
C ILE A 13 -14.64 12.81 13.14
N GLU A 14 -14.92 12.94 14.45
CA GLU A 14 -13.92 13.43 15.42
C GLU A 14 -12.70 12.51 15.47
N SER A 15 -12.91 11.18 15.53
CA SER A 15 -11.81 10.22 15.46
C SER A 15 -11.00 10.35 14.17
N MET A 16 -11.65 10.56 13.04
CA MET A 16 -11.00 10.75 11.74
C MET A 16 -10.09 11.98 11.73
N ILE A 17 -10.58 13.13 12.22
CA ILE A 17 -9.78 14.37 12.35
C ILE A 17 -8.57 14.12 13.25
N ARG A 18 -8.76 13.48 14.39
CA ARG A 18 -7.68 13.17 15.34
C ARG A 18 -6.60 12.28 14.73
N MET A 19 -6.99 11.29 13.92
CA MET A 19 -6.06 10.41 13.21
C MET A 19 -5.29 11.17 12.12
N SER A 20 -5.94 12.07 11.39
CA SER A 20 -5.28 12.91 10.39
C SER A 20 -4.25 13.85 11.02
N GLU A 21 -4.58 14.49 12.13
CA GLU A 21 -3.61 15.30 12.88
C GLU A 21 -2.45 14.46 13.43
N ALA A 22 -2.73 13.24 13.92
CA ALA A 22 -1.69 12.34 14.40
C ALA A 22 -0.73 11.94 13.27
N CYS A 23 -1.26 11.67 12.08
CA CYS A 23 -0.47 11.38 10.89
C CYS A 23 0.45 12.57 10.53
N ALA A 24 -0.07 13.79 10.53
CA ALA A 24 0.74 14.99 10.28
C ALA A 24 1.85 15.15 11.33
N ARG A 25 1.54 14.92 12.62
CA ARG A 25 2.52 14.99 13.72
C ARG A 25 3.61 13.93 13.63
N ILE A 26 3.29 12.70 13.20
CA ILE A 26 4.29 11.65 12.96
C ILE A 26 5.27 12.07 11.85
N HIS A 27 4.77 12.77 10.83
CA HIS A 27 5.58 13.38 9.78
C HIS A 27 6.21 14.72 10.18
N LEU A 28 6.20 15.08 11.47
CA LEU A 28 6.75 16.32 12.02
C LEU A 28 6.15 17.60 11.39
N ARG A 29 4.92 17.54 10.88
CA ARG A 29 4.18 18.68 10.31
C ARG A 29 3.18 19.25 11.32
N SER A 30 3.06 20.58 11.33
CA SER A 30 2.06 21.30 12.14
C SER A 30 0.69 21.41 11.45
N THR A 31 0.64 21.24 10.13
CA THR A 31 -0.56 21.36 9.32
C THR A 31 -0.91 20.04 8.64
N VAL A 32 -2.19 19.70 8.68
CA VAL A 32 -2.78 18.54 8.00
C VAL A 32 -2.80 18.80 6.49
N ARG A 33 -2.45 17.78 5.70
CA ARG A 33 -2.58 17.74 4.23
C ARG A 33 -3.62 16.71 3.82
N ASP A 34 -4.03 16.74 2.54
CA ASP A 34 -5.01 15.80 2.00
C ASP A 34 -4.62 14.32 2.19
N GLU A 35 -3.32 14.00 2.11
CA GLU A 35 -2.79 12.66 2.37
C GLU A 35 -3.09 12.16 3.80
N ASP A 36 -2.99 13.04 4.80
CA ASP A 36 -3.31 12.70 6.20
C ASP A 36 -4.81 12.51 6.41
N VAL A 37 -5.63 13.30 5.69
CA VAL A 37 -7.08 13.16 5.68
C VAL A 37 -7.47 11.81 5.06
N ASN A 38 -6.89 11.47 3.92
CA ASN A 38 -7.11 10.20 3.26
C ASN A 38 -6.67 9.02 4.13
N PHE A 39 -5.54 9.14 4.84
CA PHE A 39 -5.11 8.15 5.83
C PHE A 39 -6.14 7.99 6.96
N GLY A 40 -6.61 9.09 7.54
CA GLY A 40 -7.63 9.07 8.60
C GLY A 40 -8.94 8.42 8.14
N ILE A 41 -9.40 8.75 6.93
CA ILE A 41 -10.59 8.13 6.30
C ILE A 41 -10.38 6.62 6.16
N ARG A 42 -9.24 6.20 5.61
CA ARG A 42 -8.92 4.78 5.38
C ARG A 42 -8.96 3.97 6.68
N VAL A 43 -8.25 4.43 7.71
CA VAL A 43 -8.18 3.73 9.01
C VAL A 43 -9.56 3.66 9.67
N MET A 44 -10.32 4.75 9.63
CA MET A 44 -11.69 4.77 10.18
C MET A 44 -12.59 3.78 9.46
N LEU A 45 -12.56 3.76 8.13
CA LEU A 45 -13.37 2.84 7.33
C LEU A 45 -12.94 1.38 7.51
N GLU A 46 -11.64 1.07 7.57
CA GLU A 46 -11.15 -0.28 7.85
C GLU A 46 -11.65 -0.79 9.22
N SER A 47 -11.58 0.06 10.25
CA SER A 47 -12.11 -0.27 11.57
C SER A 47 -13.63 -0.42 11.58
N PHE A 48 -14.36 0.46 10.89
CA PHE A 48 -15.82 0.42 10.86
C PHE A 48 -16.35 -0.78 10.07
N ILE A 49 -15.74 -1.09 8.92
CA ILE A 49 -16.11 -2.21 8.06
C ILE A 49 -15.81 -3.52 8.79
N SER A 50 -14.63 -3.68 9.40
CA SER A 50 -14.27 -4.92 10.11
C SER A 50 -15.22 -5.27 11.26
N SER A 51 -15.91 -4.30 11.86
CA SER A 51 -16.91 -4.55 12.90
C SER A 51 -18.31 -4.92 12.38
N GLN A 52 -18.58 -4.89 11.07
CA GLN A 52 -19.89 -5.21 10.51
C GLN A 52 -20.07 -6.71 10.21
N LYS A 53 -21.32 -7.14 10.03
CA LYS A 53 -21.63 -8.50 9.54
C LYS A 53 -21.08 -8.69 8.12
N PHE A 54 -20.58 -9.90 7.81
CA PHE A 54 -19.92 -10.23 6.53
C PHE A 54 -20.62 -9.68 5.26
N GLY A 55 -21.95 -9.81 5.16
CA GLY A 55 -22.70 -9.28 4.01
C GLY A 55 -22.60 -7.75 3.88
N VAL A 56 -22.67 -7.05 5.01
CA VAL A 56 -22.49 -5.58 5.08
C VAL A 56 -21.04 -5.21 4.84
N GLN A 57 -20.08 -6.00 5.34
CA GLN A 57 -18.65 -5.78 5.06
C GLN A 57 -18.38 -5.77 3.56
N ARG A 58 -18.81 -6.80 2.83
CA ARG A 58 -18.62 -6.89 1.37
C ARG A 58 -19.24 -5.70 0.64
N ALA A 59 -20.45 -5.30 1.05
CA ALA A 59 -21.14 -4.16 0.45
C ALA A 59 -20.39 -2.85 0.69
N LEU A 60 -19.97 -2.59 1.93
CA LEU A 60 -19.22 -1.38 2.29
C LEU A 60 -17.82 -1.35 1.67
N THR A 61 -17.08 -2.47 1.66
CA THR A 61 -15.78 -2.56 0.99
C THR A 61 -15.89 -2.20 -0.48
N LYS A 62 -16.92 -2.72 -1.17
CA LYS A 62 -17.17 -2.37 -2.58
C LYS A 62 -17.52 -0.89 -2.74
N GLN A 63 -18.38 -0.36 -1.88
CA GLN A 63 -18.83 1.03 -1.95
C GLN A 63 -17.71 2.04 -1.68
N PHE A 64 -16.80 1.73 -0.75
CA PHE A 64 -15.73 2.61 -0.30
C PHE A 64 -14.34 2.22 -0.84
N SER A 65 -14.28 1.36 -1.86
CA SER A 65 -13.03 0.82 -2.41
C SER A 65 -11.99 1.89 -2.69
N LYS A 66 -12.39 3.03 -3.29
CA LYS A 66 -11.50 4.16 -3.60
C LYS A 66 -10.74 4.70 -2.38
N TYR A 67 -11.37 4.71 -1.21
CA TYR A 67 -10.77 5.21 0.02
C TYR A 67 -9.93 4.13 0.73
N LEU A 68 -10.22 2.85 0.47
CA LEU A 68 -9.50 1.72 1.06
C LEU A 68 -8.22 1.36 0.30
N THR A 69 -8.18 1.61 -1.01
CA THR A 69 -7.02 1.39 -1.88
C THR A 69 -6.10 2.60 -2.00
N PHE A 70 -6.52 3.75 -1.46
CA PHE A 70 -5.68 4.96 -1.46
C PHE A 70 -4.29 4.66 -0.87
N SER A 71 -3.25 4.94 -1.66
CA SER A 71 -1.83 4.63 -1.41
C SER A 71 -1.41 3.16 -1.47
N LYS A 72 -2.33 2.18 -1.47
CA LYS A 72 -1.98 0.75 -1.64
C LYS A 72 -1.56 0.43 -3.07
N ASP A 73 -2.13 1.13 -4.03
CA ASP A 73 -1.80 0.95 -5.46
C ASP A 73 -0.31 1.24 -5.74
N ASN A 74 0.27 2.22 -5.03
CA ASN A 74 1.70 2.57 -5.15
C ASN A 74 2.60 1.47 -4.57
N ASP A 75 2.25 0.93 -3.40
CA ASP A 75 3.01 -0.16 -2.77
C ASP A 75 2.94 -1.45 -3.60
N GLU A 76 1.77 -1.77 -4.15
CA GLU A 76 1.57 -2.92 -5.03
C GLU A 76 2.35 -2.76 -6.34
N LEU A 77 2.35 -1.56 -6.92
CA LEU A 77 3.14 -1.28 -8.13
C LEU A 77 4.65 -1.37 -7.84
N LEU A 78 5.12 -0.79 -6.73
CA LEU A 78 6.53 -0.85 -6.35
C LEU A 78 6.97 -2.30 -6.12
N PHE A 79 6.14 -3.10 -5.46
CA PHE A 79 6.40 -4.53 -5.27
C PHE A 79 6.43 -5.28 -6.60
N TYR A 80 5.51 -4.99 -7.52
CA TYR A 80 5.50 -5.56 -8.86
C TYR A 80 6.80 -5.24 -9.63
N LEU A 81 7.26 -3.99 -9.59
CA LEU A 81 8.51 -3.55 -10.22
C LEU A 81 9.72 -4.26 -9.63
N LEU A 82 9.80 -4.37 -8.30
CA LEU A 82 10.86 -5.10 -7.62
C LEU A 82 10.87 -6.58 -8.01
N GLN A 83 9.71 -7.22 -8.06
CA GLN A 83 9.60 -8.61 -8.52
C GLN A 83 10.07 -8.77 -9.97
N GLN A 84 9.76 -7.82 -10.84
CA GLN A 84 10.22 -7.84 -12.23
C GLN A 84 11.74 -7.74 -12.31
N GLN A 85 12.36 -6.78 -11.62
CA GLN A 85 13.82 -6.65 -11.57
C GLN A 85 14.49 -7.90 -10.99
N PHE A 86 13.92 -8.48 -9.94
CA PHE A 86 14.44 -9.71 -9.36
C PHE A 86 14.39 -10.88 -10.33
N ARG A 87 13.29 -11.02 -11.11
CA ARG A 87 13.18 -12.06 -12.16
C ARG A 87 14.23 -11.87 -13.24
N ASP A 88 14.44 -10.65 -13.71
CA ASP A 88 15.41 -10.33 -14.76
C ASP A 88 16.83 -10.67 -14.31
N GLU A 89 17.22 -10.24 -13.10
CA GLU A 89 18.55 -10.48 -12.54
C GLU A 89 18.79 -11.96 -12.22
N ALA A 90 17.76 -12.67 -11.72
CA ALA A 90 17.82 -14.11 -11.50
C ALA A 90 18.03 -14.89 -12.82
N GLN A 91 17.38 -14.47 -13.91
CA GLN A 91 17.60 -15.08 -15.23
C GLN A 91 19.01 -14.83 -15.75
N PHE A 92 19.52 -13.61 -15.59
CA PHE A 92 20.88 -13.25 -15.97
C PHE A 92 21.92 -14.07 -15.18
N ALA A 93 21.82 -14.13 -13.86
CA ALA A 93 22.71 -14.93 -13.01
C ALA A 93 22.70 -16.42 -13.39
N ARG A 94 21.53 -17.00 -13.64
CA ARG A 94 21.39 -18.41 -14.06
C ARG A 94 22.03 -18.69 -15.43
N SER A 95 21.81 -17.80 -16.40
CA SER A 95 22.37 -17.95 -17.74
C SER A 95 23.90 -17.83 -17.75
N LYS A 96 24.47 -16.90 -16.96
CA LYS A 96 25.91 -16.74 -16.78
C LYS A 96 26.56 -17.95 -16.10
N ASN A 97 25.96 -18.47 -15.02
CA ASN A 97 26.46 -19.67 -14.35
C ASN A 97 26.44 -20.89 -15.27
N ARG A 98 25.40 -21.03 -16.10
CA ARG A 98 25.31 -22.10 -17.10
C ARG A 98 26.41 -22.01 -18.17
N LEU A 99 26.81 -20.80 -18.57
CA LEU A 99 27.89 -20.56 -19.54
C LEU A 99 29.29 -20.84 -18.96
N LEU A 100 29.50 -20.53 -17.68
CA LEU A 100 30.81 -20.66 -17.02
C LEU A 100 31.11 -22.07 -16.50
N LEU A 101 30.16 -23.02 -16.60
CA LEU A 101 30.25 -24.38 -16.07
C LEU A 101 30.68 -24.44 -14.59
N SER A 102 30.53 -23.33 -13.85
CA SER A 102 30.89 -23.23 -12.44
C SER A 102 29.76 -23.80 -11.60
N GLN A 103 30.03 -24.94 -10.96
CA GLN A 103 29.21 -25.43 -9.87
C GLN A 103 29.41 -24.54 -8.65
N SER A 104 28.35 -24.40 -7.86
CA SER A 104 28.34 -23.84 -6.51
C SER A 104 28.83 -22.39 -6.40
N ASP A 105 27.92 -21.44 -6.69
CA ASP A 105 27.53 -20.52 -5.64
C ASP A 105 26.17 -19.92 -6.00
N GLU A 106 25.15 -20.32 -5.23
CA GLU A 106 23.82 -19.73 -5.25
C GLU A 106 23.90 -18.35 -4.61
N HIS A 107 24.52 -17.40 -5.32
CA HIS A 107 24.65 -16.04 -4.84
C HIS A 107 23.25 -15.42 -4.75
N PRO A 108 22.91 -14.76 -3.63
CA PRO A 108 21.66 -14.04 -3.52
C PRO A 108 21.59 -12.99 -4.64
N VAL A 109 20.47 -12.99 -5.37
CA VAL A 109 20.19 -12.00 -6.43
C VAL A 109 20.12 -10.63 -5.78
N ARG A 110 20.99 -9.72 -6.21
CA ARG A 110 21.08 -8.36 -5.67
C ARG A 110 20.49 -7.39 -6.68
N VAL A 111 19.47 -6.64 -6.28
CA VAL A 111 18.90 -5.55 -7.07
C VAL A 111 19.41 -4.24 -6.48
N ALA A 112 19.98 -3.36 -7.31
CA ALA A 112 20.46 -2.07 -6.85
C ALA A 112 19.26 -1.15 -6.56
N VAL A 113 19.24 -0.54 -5.37
CA VAL A 113 18.14 0.34 -4.94
C VAL A 113 17.94 1.50 -5.93
N ARG A 114 19.04 2.05 -6.47
CA ARG A 114 19.00 3.14 -7.45
C ARG A 114 18.22 2.78 -8.73
N ASP A 115 18.31 1.54 -9.18
CA ASP A 115 17.63 1.09 -10.39
C ASP A 115 16.12 0.96 -10.16
N LEU A 116 15.74 0.52 -8.95
CA LEU A 116 14.34 0.49 -8.54
C LEU A 116 13.77 1.90 -8.41
N GLU A 117 14.50 2.81 -7.74
CA GLU A 117 14.11 4.21 -7.59
C GLU A 117 13.94 4.93 -8.93
N GLN A 118 14.81 4.65 -9.91
CA GLN A 118 14.69 5.24 -11.24
C GLN A 118 13.42 4.78 -11.95
N ARG A 119 13.11 3.47 -11.92
CA ARG A 119 11.89 2.92 -12.53
C ARG A 119 10.61 3.39 -11.82
N ALA A 120 10.65 3.54 -10.49
CA ALA A 120 9.54 4.07 -9.72
C ALA A 120 9.22 5.52 -10.13
N LYS A 121 10.26 6.37 -10.24
CA LYS A 121 10.13 7.76 -10.71
C LYS A 121 9.54 7.89 -12.12
N GLU A 122 9.89 7.00 -13.04
CA GLU A 122 9.32 6.98 -14.41
C GLU A 122 7.81 6.73 -14.43
N LEU A 123 7.29 6.07 -13.39
CA LEU A 123 5.87 5.74 -13.22
C LEU A 123 5.16 6.66 -12.23
N GLU A 124 5.81 7.76 -11.83
CA GLU A 124 5.31 8.74 -10.85
C GLU A 124 4.94 8.12 -9.49
N VAL A 125 5.65 7.05 -9.09
CA VAL A 125 5.52 6.36 -7.80
C VAL A 125 6.78 6.48 -6.95
#